data_AF-A0A2M9E010-F1
#
_entry.id   AF-A0A2M9E010-F1
#
_cell.length_a   1.000
_cell.length_b   1.000
_cell.length_c   1.000
_cell.angle_alpha   90.00
_cell.angle_beta   90.00
_cell.angle_gamma   90.00
#
_symmetry.space_group_name_H-M   'P 1'
#
loop_
_entity.id
_entity.type
_entity.pdbx_description
1 polymer ?
#
loop_
_entity_poly.entity_id
_entity_poly.type
_entity_poly.pdbx_seq_one_letter_code
_entity_poly.pdbx_strand_id
1 'polypeptide(L)' 'MSQNPKNKPRNDLESRIGRGFINSRWRYSQFVIVGLIVMGLVGSLSPLGWLVSAIIGAAAGIGLWLVEKKRGVL' A
#
# COMPACT_ATOMS: atom_id res chain seq x y z
N MET A 1 28.88 -28.13 9.55
CA MET A 1 28.96 -26.69 9.23
C MET A 1 29.03 -25.89 10.54
N SER A 2 30.20 -25.36 10.91
CA SER A 2 30.35 -24.46 12.05
C SER A 2 29.86 -23.06 11.64
N GLN A 3 28.75 -22.60 12.23
CA GLN A 3 28.24 -21.26 11.96
C GLN A 3 29.17 -20.24 12.61
N ASN A 4 29.95 -19.53 11.80
CA ASN A 4 30.88 -18.49 12.23
C ASN A 4 30.10 -17.36 12.95
N PRO A 5 30.41 -17.04 14.22
CA PRO A 5 29.64 -16.10 15.03
C PRO A 5 29.60 -14.66 14.48
N LYS A 6 30.50 -14.29 13.56
CA LYS A 6 30.46 -13.00 12.84
C LYS A 6 29.32 -12.88 11.82
N ASN A 7 28.76 -13.99 11.36
CA ASN A 7 27.66 -14.05 10.39
C ASN A 7 26.29 -14.25 11.06
N LYS A 8 26.14 -13.92 12.35
CA LYS A 8 24.86 -14.00 13.07
C LYS A 8 24.19 -12.63 13.35
N PRO A 9 24.93 -11.53 13.62
CA PRO A 9 24.35 -10.24 14.01
C PRO A 9 23.99 -9.29 12.84
N ARG A 10 24.30 -9.66 11.58
CA ARG A 10 23.88 -8.86 10.40
C ARG A 10 22.53 -9.31 9.86
N ASN A 11 22.29 -10.60 9.87
CA ASN A 11 21.17 -11.26 9.22
C ASN A 11 19.89 -11.11 10.05
N ASP A 12 20.00 -11.04 11.37
CA ASP A 12 18.90 -10.69 12.27
C ASP A 12 18.53 -9.20 12.18
N LEU A 13 19.51 -8.31 11.99
CA LEU A 13 19.27 -6.89 11.74
C LEU A 13 18.58 -6.68 10.39
N GLU A 14 19.11 -7.26 9.29
CA GLU A 14 18.45 -7.25 7.97
C GLU A 14 17.05 -7.88 8.01
N SER A 15 16.87 -8.98 8.75
CA SER A 15 15.55 -9.61 8.91
C SER A 15 14.57 -8.73 9.71
N ARG A 16 15.03 -8.01 10.74
CA ARG A 16 14.21 -7.08 11.52
C ARG A 16 13.86 -5.84 10.71
N ILE A 17 14.81 -5.32 9.94
CA ILE A 17 14.62 -4.19 9.02
C ILE A 17 13.64 -4.58 7.90
N GLY A 18 13.86 -5.72 7.23
CA GLY A 18 12.99 -6.24 6.17
C GLY A 18 11.57 -6.53 6.63
N ARG A 19 11.39 -7.10 7.83
CA ARG A 19 10.06 -7.28 8.45
C ARG A 19 9.41 -5.95 8.84
N GLY A 20 10.19 -4.95 9.25
CA GLY A 20 9.72 -3.59 9.53
C GLY A 20 9.19 -2.88 8.28
N PHE A 21 9.81 -3.13 7.11
CA PHE A 21 9.33 -2.62 5.82
C PHE A 21 8.08 -3.35 5.32
N ILE A 22 8.02 -4.68 5.47
CA ILE A 22 6.86 -5.49 5.05
C ILE A 22 5.61 -5.18 5.90
N ASN A 23 5.80 -4.86 7.19
CA ASN A 23 4.72 -4.48 8.10
C ASN A 23 4.50 -2.94 8.16
N SER A 24 5.16 -2.19 7.27
CA SER A 24 5.09 -0.73 7.28
C SER A 24 3.71 -0.27 6.82
N ARG A 25 3.16 0.75 7.51
CA ARG A 25 1.90 1.45 7.16
C ARG A 25 1.86 1.95 5.70
N TRP A 26 3.00 1.93 5.01
CA TRP A 26 3.16 2.26 3.60
C TRP A 26 2.32 1.42 2.64
N ARG A 27 2.06 0.13 2.92
CA ARG A 27 1.20 -0.70 2.05
C ARG A 27 -0.24 -0.16 2.00
N TYR A 28 -0.73 0.39 3.12
CA TYR A 28 -2.03 1.05 3.17
C TYR A 28 -2.06 2.41 2.46
N SER A 29 -0.91 3.08 2.35
CA SER A 29 -0.82 4.38 1.67
C SER A 29 -1.02 4.25 0.16
N GLN A 30 -0.70 3.09 -0.42
CA GLN A 30 -0.89 2.80 -1.85
C GLN A 30 -2.35 2.96 -2.29
N PHE A 31 -3.32 2.50 -1.48
CA PHE A 31 -4.74 2.64 -1.79
C PHE A 31 -5.22 4.08 -1.76
N VAL A 32 -4.70 4.87 -0.82
CA VAL A 32 -5.03 6.29 -0.68
C VAL A 32 -4.47 7.06 -1.88
N ILE A 33 -3.23 6.76 -2.27
CA ILE A 33 -2.59 7.38 -3.44
C ILE A 33 -3.36 7.03 -4.72
N VAL A 34 -3.73 5.76 -4.92
CA VAL A 34 -4.53 5.34 -6.08
C VAL A 34 -5.90 6.02 -6.07
N GLY A 35 -6.58 6.09 -4.93
CA GLY A 35 -7.87 6.77 -4.79
C GLY A 35 -7.79 8.26 -5.12
N LEU A 36 -6.73 8.94 -4.69
CA LEU A 36 -6.48 10.36 -4.99
C LEU A 36 -6.17 10.58 -6.48
N ILE A 37 -5.39 9.70 -7.11
CA ILE A 37 -5.12 9.76 -8.55
C ILE A 37 -6.42 9.61 -9.33
N VAL A 38 -7.24 8.60 -9.00
CA VAL A 38 -8.54 8.38 -9.65
C VAL A 38 -9.47 9.57 -9.43
N MET A 39 -9.53 10.12 -8.22
CA MET A 39 -10.32 11.33 -7.92
C MET A 39 -9.87 12.55 -8.73
N GLY A 40 -8.56 12.79 -8.86
CA GLY A 40 -8.03 13.90 -9.66
C GLY A 40 -8.29 13.69 -11.16
N LEU A 41 -8.16 12.46 -11.63
CA LEU A 41 -8.39 12.10 -13.03
C LEU A 41 -9.87 12.25 -13.41
N VAL A 42 -10.77 11.68 -12.61
CA VAL A 42 -12.21 11.79 -12.84
C VAL A 42 -12.68 13.24 -12.68
N GLY A 43 -12.09 13.99 -11.74
CA GLY A 43 -12.44 15.39 -11.50
C GLY A 43 -11.98 16.33 -12.61
N SER A 44 -10.89 15.98 -13.29
CA SER A 44 -10.39 16.75 -14.44
C SER A 44 -11.10 16.41 -15.75
N LEU A 45 -11.56 15.16 -15.93
CA LEU A 45 -12.23 14.70 -17.15
C LEU A 45 -13.75 14.88 -17.14
N SER A 46 -14.38 15.06 -15.97
CA SER A 46 -15.83 15.06 -15.86
C SER A 46 -16.39 16.34 -15.23
N PRO A 47 -17.41 16.97 -15.85
CA PRO A 47 -18.13 18.09 -15.25
C PRO A 47 -19.08 17.67 -14.11
N LEU A 48 -19.08 16.39 -13.71
CA LEU A 48 -19.96 15.79 -12.69
C LEU A 48 -19.75 16.33 -11.27
N GLY A 49 -18.83 17.28 -11.08
CA GLY A 49 -18.57 17.93 -9.81
C GLY A 49 -17.64 17.12 -8.91
N TRP A 50 -16.87 17.86 -8.11
CA TRP A 50 -15.80 17.33 -7.25
C TRP A 50 -16.27 16.24 -6.28
N LEU A 51 -17.54 16.28 -5.87
CA LEU A 51 -18.15 15.39 -4.89
C LEU A 51 -18.37 13.98 -5.47
N VAL A 52 -18.82 13.90 -6.73
CA VAL A 52 -18.93 12.62 -7.45
C VAL A 52 -17.55 12.02 -7.69
N SER A 53 -16.58 12.87 -8.03
CA SER A 53 -15.20 12.42 -8.22
C SER A 53 -14.56 11.86 -6.94
N ALA A 54 -14.84 12.50 -5.79
CA ALA A 54 -14.39 12.03 -4.49
C ALA A 54 -15.00 10.67 -4.13
N ILE A 55 -16.28 10.46 -4.41
CA ILE A 55 -16.96 9.17 -4.20
C ILE A 55 -16.32 8.09 -5.07
N ILE A 56 -16.04 8.38 -6.35
CA ILE A 56 -15.43 7.41 -7.27
C ILE A 56 -14.00 7.06 -6.83
N GLY A 57 -13.18 8.05 -6.47
CA GLY A 57 -11.83 7.82 -5.96
C GLY A 57 -11.81 7.03 -4.64
N ALA A 58 -12.72 7.34 -3.72
CA ALA A 58 -12.88 6.60 -2.47
C ALA A 58 -13.33 5.14 -2.74
N ALA A 59 -14.31 4.93 -3.63
CA ALA A 59 -14.77 3.60 -4.01
C ALA A 59 -13.66 2.77 -4.68
N ALA A 60 -12.84 3.40 -5.53
CA ALA A 60 -11.69 2.75 -6.15
C ALA A 60 -10.63 2.33 -5.12
N GLY A 61 -10.28 3.23 -4.19
CA GLY A 61 -9.34 2.92 -3.10
C GLY A 61 -9.83 1.78 -2.19
N ILE A 62 -11.11 1.81 -1.80
CA ILE A 62 -11.74 0.76 -0.98
C ILE A 62 -11.83 -0.56 -1.75
N GLY A 63 -12.19 -0.53 -3.03
CA GLY A 63 -12.26 -1.71 -3.88
C GLY A 63 -10.90 -2.39 -4.03
N LEU A 64 -9.85 -1.60 -4.27
CA LEU A 64 -8.48 -2.11 -4.38
C LEU A 64 -8.01 -2.71 -3.04
N TRP A 65 -8.33 -2.06 -1.92
CA TRP A 65 -8.07 -2.59 -0.58
C TRP A 65 -8.77 -3.93 -0.33
N LEU A 66 -10.04 -4.05 -0.72
CA LEU A 66 -10.81 -5.29 -0.60
C LEU A 66 -10.22 -6.42 -1.45
N VAL A 67 -9.76 -6.11 -2.66
CA VAL A 67 -9.12 -7.07 -3.57
C VAL A 67 -7.80 -7.57 -2.99
N GLU A 68 -6.96 -6.68 -2.49
CA GLU A 68 -5.69 -7.06 -1.87
C GLU A 68 -5.90 -7.84 -0.55
N LYS A 69 -6.92 -7.47 0.24
CA LYS A 69 -7.37 -8.23 1.40
C LYS A 69 -7.81 -9.64 1.02
N LYS A 70 -8.55 -9.80 -0.08
CA LYS A 70 -8.96 -11.12 -0.59
C LYS A 70 -7.80 -11.97 -1.11
N ARG A 71 -6.75 -11.32 -1.64
CA ARG A 71 -5.56 -12.00 -2.19
C ARG A 71 -4.58 -12.47 -1.11
N GLY A 72 -4.80 -12.13 0.17
CA GLY A 72 -3.88 -12.47 1.26
C GLY A 72 -2.53 -11.74 1.17
N VAL A 73 -2.44 -10.72 0.31
CA VAL A 73 -1.29 -9.82 0.24
C VAL A 73 -1.28 -8.90 1.47
N LEU A 74 -2.47 -8.67 2.05
CA LEU A 74 -2.72 -7.80 3.21
C LEU A 74 -2.71 -8.53 4.55
#